data_AF-A0A7V1EB85-F1
#
_entry.id   AF-A0A7V1EB85-F1
#
_cell.length_a   1.000
_cell.length_b   1.000
_cell.length_c   1.000
_cell.angle_alpha   90.00
_cell.angle_beta   90.00
_cell.angle_gamma   90.00
#
_symmetry.space_group_name_H-M   'P 1'
#
loop_
_entity.id
_entity.type
_entity.pdbx_description
1 polymer ?
#
loop_
_entity_poly.entity_id
_entity_poly.type
_entity_poly.pdbx_seq_one_letter_code
_entity_poly.pdbx_strand_id
1 'polypeptide(L)'
;MKTGKKAVSVIVTLAAVFTFTITGSVLFAEDLPALQGITVKDEHPNGCIDCHVKVDEERDYRLNIEVKKFEKKHPPIDKMVKKVPDDCLKCHKEGSKSGALGEKVHKDHFSNPKENVFVANYNGDCLNCHTLDLNTGVMSFKSGAANW
;
A
#
# COMPACT_ATOMS: atom_id res chain seq x y z
N MET A 1 53.30 -24.31 -46.45
CA MET A 1 52.19 -24.90 -45.65
C MET A 1 52.25 -24.38 -44.21
N LYS A 2 51.71 -23.19 -43.89
CA LYS A 2 51.54 -22.74 -42.47
C LYS A 2 50.69 -21.47 -42.23
N THR A 3 50.08 -20.86 -43.24
CA THR A 3 49.37 -19.58 -43.12
C THR A 3 47.84 -19.69 -43.03
N GLY A 4 47.23 -20.84 -43.35
CA GLY A 4 45.76 -20.99 -43.39
C GLY A 4 45.08 -21.33 -42.05
N LYS A 5 45.79 -21.88 -41.06
CA LYS A 5 45.15 -22.35 -39.80
C LYS A 5 44.91 -21.24 -38.77
N LYS A 6 45.71 -20.17 -38.77
CA LYS A 6 45.58 -19.08 -37.79
C LYS A 6 44.42 -18.13 -38.12
N ALA A 7 44.19 -17.84 -39.40
CA ALA A 7 43.10 -16.96 -39.84
C ALA A 7 41.72 -17.56 -39.55
N VAL A 8 41.54 -18.88 -39.73
CA VAL A 8 40.29 -19.58 -39.44
C VAL A 8 39.98 -19.59 -37.93
N SER A 9 40.99 -19.74 -37.07
CA SER A 9 40.79 -19.72 -35.62
C SER A 9 40.37 -18.35 -35.09
N VAL A 10 40.92 -17.26 -35.64
CA VAL A 10 40.59 -15.89 -35.21
C VAL A 10 39.17 -15.48 -35.64
N ILE A 11 38.76 -15.88 -36.84
CA ILE A 11 37.42 -15.57 -37.37
C ILE A 11 36.32 -16.35 -36.64
N VAL A 12 36.57 -17.62 -36.28
CA VAL A 12 35.61 -18.44 -35.50
C VAL A 12 35.45 -17.92 -34.07
N THR A 13 36.51 -17.35 -33.48
CA THR A 13 36.43 -16.80 -32.11
C THR A 13 35.71 -15.44 -32.10
N LEU A 14 35.90 -14.60 -33.11
CA LEU A 14 35.17 -13.33 -33.25
C LEU A 14 33.68 -13.50 -33.55
N ALA A 15 33.31 -14.51 -34.35
CA ALA A 15 31.89 -14.79 -34.63
C ALA A 15 31.14 -15.34 -33.41
N ALA A 16 31.79 -16.12 -32.54
CA ALA A 16 31.21 -16.63 -31.30
C ALA A 16 31.04 -15.54 -30.21
N VAL A 17 31.91 -14.52 -30.20
CA VAL A 17 31.79 -13.40 -29.27
C VAL A 17 30.71 -12.40 -29.72
N PHE A 18 30.53 -12.20 -31.03
CA PHE A 18 29.52 -11.27 -31.56
C PHE A 18 28.08 -11.79 -31.51
N THR A 19 27.90 -13.12 -31.50
CA THR A 19 26.57 -13.74 -31.33
C THR A 19 26.13 -13.78 -29.86
N PHE A 20 27.04 -13.66 -28.90
CA PHE A 20 26.70 -13.61 -27.47
C PHE A 20 26.31 -12.20 -26.99
N THR A 21 26.66 -11.15 -27.73
CA THR A 21 26.39 -9.76 -27.31
C THR A 21 25.03 -9.21 -27.75
N ILE A 22 24.30 -9.89 -28.64
CA ILE A 22 23.02 -9.37 -29.18
C ILE A 22 21.79 -10.02 -28.51
N THR A 23 21.93 -11.15 -27.82
CA THR A 23 20.81 -11.81 -27.12
C THR A 23 20.63 -11.37 -25.66
N GLY A 24 21.53 -10.55 -25.11
CA GLY A 24 21.51 -10.18 -23.69
C GLY A 24 20.73 -8.90 -23.35
N SER A 25 20.13 -8.21 -24.32
CA SER A 25 19.54 -6.86 -24.13
C SER A 25 18.05 -6.83 -23.83
N VAL A 26 17.40 -8.00 -23.74
CA VAL A 26 16.00 -8.10 -23.32
C VAL A 26 15.98 -8.71 -21.93
N LEU A 27 15.09 -8.20 -21.07
CA LEU A 27 14.78 -8.65 -19.70
C LEU A 27 15.45 -7.88 -18.54
N PHE A 28 15.41 -6.56 -18.58
CA PHE A 28 15.08 -5.79 -17.36
C PHE A 28 13.89 -4.90 -17.67
N ALA A 29 12.70 -5.52 -17.85
CA ALA A 29 11.51 -4.81 -17.45
C ALA A 29 11.63 -4.71 -15.93
N GLU A 30 12.01 -3.54 -15.41
CA GLU A 30 11.90 -3.30 -13.98
C GLU A 30 10.42 -3.43 -13.65
N ASP A 31 10.05 -4.52 -12.95
CA ASP A 31 8.73 -4.63 -12.36
C ASP A 31 8.60 -3.46 -11.39
N LEU A 32 7.97 -2.38 -11.86
CA LEU A 32 7.72 -1.20 -11.05
C LEU A 32 7.00 -1.65 -9.78
N PRO A 33 7.37 -1.13 -8.59
CA PRO A 33 6.67 -1.46 -7.37
C PRO A 33 5.18 -1.18 -7.56
N ALA A 34 4.34 -2.12 -7.12
CA ALA A 34 2.89 -1.94 -7.15
C ALA A 34 2.50 -0.91 -6.08
N LEU A 35 2.25 0.32 -6.53
CA LEU A 35 1.87 1.46 -5.71
C LEU A 35 0.41 1.80 -6.04
N GLN A 36 -0.47 1.55 -5.07
CA GLN A 36 -1.92 1.75 -5.21
C GLN A 36 -2.24 3.18 -5.67
N GLY A 37 -2.94 3.31 -6.81
CA GLY A 37 -3.33 4.60 -7.38
C GLY A 37 -2.21 5.36 -8.10
N ILE A 38 -1.00 4.79 -8.18
CA ILE A 38 0.16 5.40 -8.87
C ILE A 38 0.59 4.52 -10.05
N THR A 39 1.05 3.30 -9.78
CA THR A 39 1.53 2.36 -10.81
C THR A 39 0.53 1.22 -11.07
N VAL A 40 -0.39 1.00 -10.14
CA VAL A 40 -1.49 0.04 -10.26
C VAL A 40 -2.81 0.69 -9.91
N LYS A 41 -3.92 0.07 -10.30
CA LYS A 41 -5.27 0.50 -9.89
C LYS A 41 -5.35 0.57 -8.38
N ASP A 42 -5.97 1.62 -7.88
CA ASP A 42 -6.28 1.76 -6.47
C ASP A 42 -7.48 0.86 -6.12
N GLU A 43 -7.22 -0.21 -5.37
CA GLU A 43 -8.26 -1.11 -4.89
C GLU A 43 -8.95 -0.61 -3.61
N HIS A 44 -8.43 0.46 -2.99
CA HIS A 44 -8.96 1.04 -1.75
C HIS A 44 -9.12 2.57 -1.84
N PRO A 45 -9.89 3.11 -2.81
CA PRO A 45 -10.00 4.56 -3.06
C PRO A 45 -10.66 5.35 -1.91
N ASN A 46 -11.43 4.70 -1.05
CA ASN A 46 -12.08 5.30 0.12
C ASN A 46 -11.32 5.00 1.43
N GLY A 47 -10.22 4.25 1.37
CA GLY A 47 -9.36 3.93 2.50
C GLY A 47 -10.08 3.10 3.55
N CYS A 48 -10.33 3.69 4.73
CA CYS A 48 -10.79 2.97 5.91
C CYS A 48 -12.03 2.09 5.63
N ILE A 49 -13.01 2.63 4.90
CA ILE A 49 -14.32 1.99 4.70
C ILE A 49 -14.31 0.91 3.61
N ASP A 50 -13.22 0.77 2.84
CA ASP A 50 -13.09 -0.32 1.86
C ASP A 50 -12.71 -1.65 2.56
N CYS A 51 -12.00 -1.58 3.69
CA CYS A 51 -11.66 -2.74 4.52
C CYS A 51 -12.56 -2.92 5.74
N HIS A 52 -12.96 -1.82 6.40
CA HIS A 52 -13.82 -1.85 7.58
C HIS A 52 -15.29 -1.99 7.20
N VAL A 53 -15.64 -3.18 6.74
CA VAL A 53 -16.98 -3.55 6.25
C VAL A 53 -17.57 -4.71 7.05
N LYS A 54 -18.86 -4.96 6.85
CA LYS A 54 -19.48 -6.22 7.27
C LYS A 54 -19.20 -7.27 6.21
N VAL A 55 -18.54 -8.36 6.60
CA VAL A 55 -18.16 -9.45 5.69
C VAL A 55 -19.27 -10.51 5.66
N ASP A 56 -19.82 -10.86 6.82
CA ASP A 56 -20.94 -11.78 6.98
C ASP A 56 -21.66 -11.55 8.33
N GLU A 57 -22.50 -12.48 8.77
CA GLU A 57 -23.26 -12.38 10.02
C GLU A 57 -22.38 -12.39 11.28
N GLU A 58 -21.23 -13.06 11.24
CA GLU A 58 -20.34 -13.23 12.39
C GLU A 58 -19.18 -12.21 12.39
N ARG A 59 -18.86 -11.67 11.21
CA ARG A 59 -17.70 -10.79 10.99
C ARG A 59 -18.15 -9.40 10.52
N ASP A 60 -18.31 -8.49 11.47
CA ASP A 60 -18.59 -7.08 11.23
C ASP A 60 -17.44 -6.19 11.71
N TYR A 61 -16.61 -5.72 10.79
CA TYR A 61 -15.45 -4.87 11.06
C TYR A 61 -15.73 -3.39 10.86
N ARG A 62 -17.00 -2.99 10.66
CA ARG A 62 -17.34 -1.57 10.51
C ARG A 62 -16.88 -0.79 11.73
N LEU A 63 -16.33 0.40 11.47
CA LEU A 63 -15.68 1.18 12.52
C LEU A 63 -16.63 1.54 13.67
N ASN A 64 -17.90 1.81 13.40
CA ASN A 64 -18.88 2.06 14.47
C ASN A 64 -19.14 0.86 15.38
N ILE A 65 -18.87 -0.37 14.91
CA ILE A 65 -18.93 -1.60 15.71
C ILE A 65 -17.62 -1.80 16.48
N GLU A 66 -16.48 -1.67 15.81
CA GLU A 66 -15.17 -1.83 16.44
C GLU A 66 -14.93 -0.82 17.57
N VAL A 67 -15.26 0.46 17.36
CA VAL A 67 -15.03 1.48 18.40
C VAL A 67 -15.93 1.31 19.63
N LYS A 68 -17.11 0.67 19.47
CA LYS A 68 -18.00 0.34 20.60
C LYS A 68 -17.37 -0.68 21.54
N LYS A 69 -16.46 -1.54 21.07
CA LYS A 69 -15.69 -2.44 21.95
C LYS A 69 -14.84 -1.66 22.97
N PHE A 70 -14.60 -0.38 22.71
CA PHE A 70 -13.90 0.54 23.61
C PHE A 70 -14.85 1.53 24.31
N GLU A 71 -16.14 1.25 24.47
CA GLU A 71 -17.19 2.17 24.97
C GLU A 71 -16.81 3.03 26.18
N LYS A 72 -16.00 2.51 27.12
CA LYS A 72 -15.50 3.29 28.28
C LYS A 72 -14.51 4.40 27.91
N LYS A 73 -13.97 4.38 26.70
CA LYS A 73 -12.93 5.26 26.15
C LYS A 73 -13.31 5.90 24.82
N HIS A 74 -14.36 5.42 24.16
CA HIS A 74 -14.81 5.95 22.87
C HIS A 74 -16.34 6.13 22.86
N PRO A 75 -16.86 7.35 22.58
CA PRO A 75 -18.29 7.56 22.46
C PRO A 75 -18.87 6.87 21.21
N PRO A 76 -20.16 6.50 21.18
CA PRO A 76 -20.81 6.01 19.97
C PRO A 76 -20.73 7.03 18.83
N ILE A 77 -20.32 6.60 17.64
CA ILE A 77 -20.07 7.53 16.51
C ILE A 77 -21.19 7.60 15.48
N ASP A 78 -22.19 6.73 15.56
CA ASP A 78 -23.15 6.46 14.49
C ASP A 78 -23.85 7.74 13.97
N LYS A 79 -24.10 8.68 14.90
CA LYS A 79 -24.75 9.97 14.62
C LYS A 79 -23.77 11.11 14.31
N MET A 80 -22.51 11.01 14.74
CA MET A 80 -21.53 12.12 14.68
C MET A 80 -20.59 12.04 13.47
N VAL A 81 -20.28 10.82 13.03
CA VAL A 81 -19.37 10.55 11.92
C VAL A 81 -20.21 10.16 10.71
N LYS A 82 -20.03 10.89 9.62
CA LYS A 82 -20.68 10.68 8.32
C LYS A 82 -19.65 10.51 7.20
N LYS A 83 -18.44 11.04 7.38
CA LYS A 83 -17.32 10.87 6.48
C LYS A 83 -16.08 10.40 7.25
N VAL A 84 -15.49 9.31 6.80
CA VAL A 84 -14.36 8.64 7.47
C VAL A 84 -13.11 8.78 6.62
N PRO A 85 -11.96 9.18 7.18
CA PRO A 85 -11.72 9.52 8.59
C PRO A 85 -11.94 11.00 8.93
N ASP A 86 -12.38 11.84 7.98
CA ASP A 86 -12.49 13.31 8.15
C ASP A 86 -13.19 13.71 9.47
N ASP A 87 -14.35 13.12 9.76
CA ASP A 87 -15.11 13.46 10.95
C ASP A 87 -14.50 12.92 12.25
N CYS A 88 -13.63 11.91 12.18
CA CYS A 88 -12.90 11.39 13.34
C CYS A 88 -11.95 12.47 13.90
N LEU A 89 -11.43 13.34 13.03
CA LEU A 89 -10.55 14.46 13.42
C LEU A 89 -11.25 15.52 14.26
N LYS A 90 -12.58 15.57 14.30
CA LYS A 90 -13.34 16.45 15.22
C LYS A 90 -12.93 16.22 16.68
N CYS A 91 -12.58 14.98 17.02
CA CYS A 91 -12.12 14.60 18.37
C CYS A 91 -10.63 14.24 18.41
N HIS A 92 -10.09 13.65 17.35
CA HIS A 92 -8.73 13.12 17.28
C HIS A 92 -7.73 14.03 16.54
N LYS A 93 -7.93 15.34 16.60
CA LYS A 93 -6.94 16.30 16.11
C LYS A 93 -5.62 16.20 16.88
N GLU A 94 -4.54 16.68 16.28
CA GLU A 94 -3.25 16.81 16.95
C GLU A 94 -3.36 17.62 18.25
N GLY A 95 -2.64 17.19 19.28
CA GLY A 95 -2.69 17.80 20.62
C GLY A 95 -4.00 17.60 21.38
N SER A 96 -4.98 16.87 20.84
CA SER A 96 -6.21 16.55 21.57
C SER A 96 -5.95 15.59 22.74
N LYS A 97 -6.78 15.67 23.79
CA LYS A 97 -6.72 14.72 24.91
C LYS A 97 -7.04 13.28 24.50
N SER A 98 -7.76 13.10 23.39
CA SER A 98 -8.11 11.80 22.82
C SER A 98 -6.92 11.14 22.09
N GLY A 99 -5.83 11.88 21.89
CA GLY A 99 -4.69 11.49 21.08
C GLY A 99 -4.94 11.69 19.58
N ALA A 100 -3.86 11.96 18.86
CA ALA A 100 -3.92 12.20 17.41
C ALA A 100 -4.37 10.94 16.66
N LEU A 101 -5.23 11.12 15.65
CA LEU A 101 -5.81 10.00 14.89
C LEU A 101 -4.72 9.15 14.24
N GLY A 102 -3.74 9.79 13.59
CA GLY A 102 -2.65 9.09 12.90
C GLY A 102 -1.86 8.18 13.83
N GLU A 103 -1.57 8.62 15.06
CA GLU A 103 -0.87 7.78 16.05
C GLU A 103 -1.69 6.55 16.44
N LYS A 104 -3.01 6.70 16.64
CA LYS A 104 -3.89 5.59 16.99
C LYS A 104 -4.02 4.60 15.84
N VAL A 105 -4.28 5.09 14.63
CA VAL A 105 -4.43 4.27 13.43
C VAL A 105 -3.14 3.51 13.14
N HIS A 106 -1.99 4.18 13.08
CA HIS A 106 -0.72 3.49 12.83
C HIS A 106 -0.40 2.48 13.92
N LYS A 107 -0.66 2.80 15.19
CA LYS A 107 -0.43 1.85 16.28
C LYS A 107 -1.23 0.56 16.06
N ASP A 108 -2.53 0.65 15.78
CA ASP A 108 -3.36 -0.54 15.64
C ASP A 108 -3.01 -1.36 14.38
N HIS A 109 -2.54 -0.70 13.31
CA HIS A 109 -2.21 -1.35 12.03
C HIS A 109 -0.74 -1.80 11.90
N PHE A 110 0.12 -1.48 12.88
CA PHE A 110 1.53 -1.91 12.88
C PHE A 110 1.98 -2.57 14.18
N SER A 111 1.14 -2.63 15.21
CA SER A 111 1.45 -3.39 16.43
C SER A 111 1.53 -4.89 16.14
N ASN A 112 2.51 -5.56 16.75
CA ASN A 112 2.78 -6.99 16.59
C ASN A 112 2.83 -7.45 15.12
N PRO A 113 3.81 -7.00 14.31
CA PRO A 113 3.80 -7.18 12.84
C PRO A 113 3.58 -8.62 12.34
N LYS A 114 4.00 -9.64 13.11
CA LYS A 114 3.81 -11.05 12.75
C LYS A 114 2.36 -11.52 12.81
N GLU A 115 1.53 -10.84 13.60
CA GLU A 115 0.11 -11.17 13.83
C GLU A 115 -0.82 -10.11 13.23
N ASN A 116 -0.26 -9.00 12.74
CA ASN A 116 -1.05 -7.87 12.24
C ASN A 116 -1.59 -8.15 10.84
N VAL A 117 -2.92 -8.15 10.70
CA VAL A 117 -3.61 -8.43 9.42
C VAL A 117 -3.21 -7.44 8.33
N PHE A 118 -3.01 -6.16 8.67
CA PHE A 118 -2.60 -5.15 7.69
C PHE A 118 -1.20 -5.43 7.16
N VAL A 119 -0.25 -5.70 8.04
CA VAL A 119 1.14 -6.02 7.63
C VAL A 119 1.19 -7.33 6.85
N ALA A 120 0.51 -8.38 7.34
CA ALA A 120 0.56 -9.70 6.74
C ALA A 120 -0.09 -9.77 5.34
N ASN A 121 -1.22 -9.07 5.14
CA ASN A 121 -2.01 -9.20 3.91
C ASN A 121 -1.83 -8.04 2.94
N TYR A 122 -1.43 -6.86 3.42
CA TYR A 122 -1.29 -5.65 2.62
C TYR A 122 0.13 -5.08 2.65
N ASN A 123 1.09 -5.84 3.19
CA ASN A 123 2.51 -5.49 3.22
C ASN A 123 2.82 -4.13 3.88
N GLY A 124 1.91 -3.64 4.74
CA GLY A 124 2.04 -2.31 5.33
C GLY A 124 1.95 -1.15 4.31
N ASP A 125 1.39 -1.39 3.11
CA ASP A 125 1.38 -0.42 2.03
C ASP A 125 0.55 0.82 2.41
N CYS A 126 1.27 1.93 2.58
CA CYS A 126 0.75 3.21 3.03
C CYS A 126 -0.34 3.74 2.10
N LEU A 127 -0.25 3.42 0.80
CA LEU A 127 -1.18 3.90 -0.21
C LEU A 127 -2.53 3.19 -0.16
N ASN A 128 -2.74 2.19 0.71
CA ASN A 128 -4.09 1.71 0.99
C ASN A 128 -4.94 2.76 1.74
N CYS A 129 -4.30 3.62 2.54
CA CYS A 129 -4.97 4.67 3.31
C CYS A 129 -4.61 6.08 2.84
N HIS A 130 -3.42 6.25 2.25
CA HIS A 130 -2.92 7.55 1.84
C HIS A 130 -2.97 7.75 0.33
N THR A 131 -2.96 9.01 -0.07
CA THR A 131 -2.68 9.44 -1.45
C THR A 131 -1.45 10.32 -1.44
N LEU A 132 -0.64 10.19 -2.49
CA LEU A 132 0.52 11.03 -2.74
C LEU A 132 0.22 11.92 -3.95
N ASP A 133 0.30 13.24 -3.77
CA ASP A 133 0.36 14.16 -4.90
C ASP A 133 1.79 14.12 -5.48
N LEU A 134 1.93 13.58 -6.69
CA LEU A 134 3.22 13.42 -7.37
C LEU A 134 3.86 14.76 -7.79
N ASN A 135 3.08 15.83 -7.90
CA ASN A 135 3.61 17.14 -8.29
C ASN A 135 4.18 17.89 -7.08
N THR A 136 3.57 17.73 -5.91
CA THR A 136 3.93 18.49 -4.70
C THR A 136 4.66 17.66 -3.66
N GLY A 137 4.59 16.33 -3.74
CA GLY A 137 5.11 15.41 -2.74
C GLY A 137 4.27 15.35 -1.46
N VAL A 138 3.10 16.00 -1.43
CA VAL A 138 2.24 16.04 -0.24
C VAL A 138 1.46 14.73 -0.11
N MET A 139 1.53 14.16 1.08
CA MET A 139 0.70 13.02 1.49
C MET A 139 -0.60 13.51 2.14
N SER A 140 -1.71 12.92 1.73
CA SER A 140 -3.01 13.08 2.40
C SER A 140 -3.62 11.70 2.67
N PHE A 141 -4.80 11.64 3.29
CA PHE A 141 -5.50 10.38 3.54
C PHE A 141 -6.78 10.32 2.71
N LYS A 142 -7.11 9.12 2.25
CA LYS A 142 -8.35 8.80 1.55
C LYS A 142 -9.52 8.92 2.50
N SER A 143 -10.69 9.20 1.93
CA SER A 143 -11.88 9.49 2.72
C SER A 143 -13.15 9.07 1.99
N GLY A 144 -14.10 8.49 2.71
CA GLY A 144 -15.34 7.95 2.16
C GLY A 144 -16.54 8.17 3.08
N ALA A 145 -17.74 7.94 2.55
CA ALA A 145 -18.95 7.95 3.34
C ALA A 145 -18.94 6.80 4.37
N ALA A 146 -19.46 7.08 5.57
CA ALA A 146 -19.71 6.06 6.58
C ALA A 146 -20.61 4.94 6.03
N ASN A 147 -20.32 3.69 6.39
CA ASN A 147 -21.02 2.49 5.89
C ASN A 147 -21.91 1.81 6.95
N TRP A 148 -22.51 2.61 7.84
CA TRP A 148 -23.41 2.16 8.90
C TRP A 148 -24.73 2.92 8.93
#